data_AF-A0A1L6F805-F1
#
_entry.id   AF-A0A1L6F805-F1
#
_cell.length_a   1.000
_cell.length_b   1.000
_cell.length_c   1.000
_cell.angle_alpha   90.00
_cell.angle_beta   90.00
_cell.angle_gamma   90.00
#
_symmetry.space_group_name_H-M   'P 1'
#
loop_
_entity.id
_entity.type
_entity.pdbx_description
1 polymer ?
#
loop_
_entity_poly.entity_id
_entity_poly.type
_entity_poly.pdbx_seq_one_letter_code
_entity_poly.pdbx_strand_id
1 'polypeptide(L)'
;MGGTIPLLNWIIGRVARVLAVIMVLVIIWGVADVLYVLYQRLMSPPFMLLEIKDILATFGAFMAVLIAIEIYHNIILYAESDKSHHLAVEIVLGTALMAISRKVIILDFNDVEPSYLYGTAAITFALAVGYYLIVIRPRKHKVVCGEG
;
A
#
# COMPACT_ATOMS: atom_id res chain seq x y z
N MET A 1 -24.71 -24.06 21.88
CA MET A 1 -23.72 -22.99 21.68
C MET A 1 -23.38 -22.92 20.19
N GLY A 2 -23.83 -21.89 19.46
CA GLY A 2 -23.62 -21.84 18.00
C GLY A 2 -23.93 -20.51 17.32
N GLY A 3 -23.88 -19.39 18.06
CA GLY A 3 -24.29 -18.06 17.55
C GLY A 3 -23.20 -16.98 17.52
N THR A 4 -21.97 -17.26 17.96
CA THR A 4 -20.92 -16.22 18.12
C THR A 4 -20.18 -15.91 16.82
N ILE A 5 -19.86 -16.93 16.01
CA ILE A 5 -19.11 -16.77 14.75
C ILE A 5 -19.82 -15.85 13.73
N PRO A 6 -21.14 -15.99 13.44
CA PRO A 6 -21.80 -15.10 12.49
C PRO A 6 -21.90 -13.65 12.98
N LEU A 7 -21.97 -13.44 14.30
CA LEU A 7 -21.97 -12.10 14.90
C LEU A 7 -20.62 -11.39 14.70
N LEU A 8 -19.51 -12.11 14.90
CA LEU A 8 -18.17 -11.56 14.74
C LEU A 8 -17.90 -11.14 13.28
N ASN A 9 -18.22 -11.99 12.29
CA ASN A 9 -18.03 -11.64 10.88
C ASN A 9 -18.87 -10.42 10.47
N TRP A 10 -20.09 -10.29 10.98
CA TRP A 10 -20.92 -9.13 10.72
C TRP A 10 -20.38 -7.83 11.33
N ILE A 11 -19.78 -7.91 12.53
CA ILE A 11 -19.09 -6.76 13.14
C ILE A 11 -17.87 -6.36 12.30
N ILE A 12 -17.04 -7.33 11.89
CA ILE A 12 -15.84 -7.08 11.08
C ILE A 12 -16.20 -6.38 9.77
N GLY A 13 -17.23 -6.84 9.06
CA GLY A 13 -17.68 -6.20 7.82
C GLY A 13 -18.16 -4.76 8.02
N ARG A 14 -18.83 -4.46 9.14
CA ARG A 14 -19.23 -3.07 9.46
C ARG A 14 -18.04 -2.19 9.81
N VAL A 15 -17.08 -2.71 10.58
CA VAL A 15 -15.84 -1.99 10.91
C VAL A 15 -15.05 -1.67 9.65
N ALA A 16 -14.88 -2.64 8.74
CA ALA A 16 -14.17 -2.44 7.48
C ALA A 16 -14.83 -1.38 6.59
N ARG A 17 -16.18 -1.32 6.57
CA ARG A 17 -16.91 -0.27 5.83
C ARG A 17 -16.70 1.12 6.42
N VAL A 18 -16.74 1.25 7.75
CA VAL A 18 -16.43 2.52 8.43
C VAL A 18 -15.01 2.95 8.12
N LEU A 19 -14.05 2.01 8.18
CA LEU A 19 -12.66 2.26 7.86
C LEU A 19 -12.49 2.74 6.41
N ALA A 20 -13.17 2.12 5.45
CA ALA A 20 -13.14 2.54 4.04
C ALA A 20 -13.65 3.99 3.86
N VAL A 21 -14.73 4.38 4.54
CA VAL A 21 -15.24 5.77 4.50
C VAL A 21 -14.21 6.74 5.09
N ILE A 22 -13.61 6.39 6.23
CA ILE A 22 -12.55 7.22 6.84
C ILE A 22 -11.37 7.38 5.88
N MET A 23 -10.95 6.30 5.19
CA MET A 23 -9.86 6.36 4.23
C MET A 23 -10.16 7.28 3.05
N VAL A 24 -11.40 7.29 2.54
CA VAL A 24 -11.81 8.25 1.48
C VAL A 24 -11.66 9.69 1.96
N LEU A 25 -12.05 10.00 3.19
CA LEU A 25 -11.86 11.34 3.77
C LEU A 25 -10.38 11.70 3.91
N VAL A 26 -9.54 10.75 4.35
CA VAL A 26 -8.08 10.93 4.43
C VAL A 26 -7.48 11.21 3.04
N ILE A 27 -7.93 10.52 2.00
CA ILE A 27 -7.46 10.76 0.63
C ILE A 27 -7.83 12.18 0.18
N ILE A 28 -9.09 12.62 0.40
CA ILE A 28 -9.55 13.96 0.04
C ILE A 28 -8.70 15.03 0.76
N TRP A 29 -8.49 14.87 2.07
CA TRP A 29 -7.65 15.79 2.84
C TRP A 29 -6.19 15.75 2.39
N GLY A 30 -5.64 14.58 2.09
CA GLY A 30 -4.28 14.46 1.57
C GLY A 30 -4.09 15.18 0.24
N VAL A 31 -5.07 15.10 -0.66
CA VAL A 31 -5.03 15.86 -1.93
C VAL A 31 -5.08 17.37 -1.66
N ALA A 32 -5.96 17.81 -0.75
CA ALA A 32 -6.03 19.23 -0.38
C ALA A 32 -4.71 19.72 0.26
N ASP A 33 -4.08 18.91 1.11
CA ASP A 33 -2.80 19.21 1.74
C ASP A 33 -1.67 19.33 0.70
N VAL A 34 -1.59 18.40 -0.25
CA VAL A 34 -0.64 18.47 -1.37
C VAL A 34 -0.82 19.77 -2.17
N LEU A 35 -2.06 20.14 -2.49
CA LEU A 35 -2.35 21.39 -3.20
C LEU A 35 -1.94 22.62 -2.38
N TYR A 36 -2.20 22.59 -1.07
CA TYR A 36 -1.83 23.68 -0.16
C TYR A 36 -0.32 23.84 -0.04
N VAL A 37 0.42 22.74 0.12
CA VAL A 37 1.89 22.75 0.16
C VAL A 37 2.44 23.28 -1.16
N LEU A 38 1.95 22.77 -2.30
CA LEU A 38 2.40 23.24 -3.61
C LEU A 38 2.15 24.75 -3.78
N TYR A 39 0.98 25.22 -3.37
CA TYR A 39 0.63 26.65 -3.40
C TYR A 39 1.58 27.49 -2.53
N GLN A 40 1.87 27.06 -1.30
CA GLN A 40 2.84 27.75 -0.44
C GLN A 40 4.23 27.83 -1.07
N ARG A 41 4.70 26.73 -1.70
CA ARG A 41 6.02 26.69 -2.34
C ARG A 41 6.12 27.57 -3.58
N LEU A 42 5.06 27.68 -4.36
CA LEU A 42 4.99 28.58 -5.52
C LEU A 42 5.01 30.06 -5.12
N MET A 43 4.44 30.39 -3.96
CA MET A 43 4.35 31.75 -3.43
C MET A 43 5.54 32.13 -2.53
N SER A 44 6.41 31.20 -2.15
CA SER A 44 7.64 31.53 -1.43
C SER A 44 8.70 32.12 -2.38
N PRO A 45 9.47 33.14 -1.96
CA PRO A 45 10.57 33.67 -2.77
C PRO A 45 11.74 32.65 -2.83
N PRO A 46 12.41 32.43 -3.98
CA PRO A 46 12.22 33.04 -5.31
C PRO A 46 10.95 32.54 -6.02
N PHE A 47 10.09 33.48 -6.39
CA PHE A 47 8.79 33.17 -6.96
C PHE A 47 8.91 32.33 -8.23
N MET A 48 8.04 31.33 -8.37
CA MET A 48 7.93 30.48 -9.56
C MET A 48 9.18 29.62 -9.87
N LEU A 49 10.14 29.52 -8.96
CA LEU A 49 11.27 28.59 -9.04
C LEU A 49 11.15 27.50 -7.97
N LEU A 50 10.86 26.28 -8.40
CA LEU A 50 10.90 25.09 -7.54
C LEU A 50 12.32 24.50 -7.57
N GLU A 51 13.02 24.56 -6.45
CA GLU A 51 14.28 23.84 -6.31
C GLU A 51 14.03 22.33 -6.26
N ILE A 52 15.02 21.55 -6.70
CA ILE A 52 14.96 20.07 -6.69
C ILE A 52 14.61 19.56 -5.29
N LYS A 53 15.12 20.21 -4.24
CA LYS A 53 14.85 19.86 -2.83
C LYS A 53 13.38 20.06 -2.46
N ASP A 54 12.73 21.12 -2.94
CA ASP A 54 11.30 21.35 -2.69
C ASP A 54 10.42 20.39 -3.51
N ILE A 55 10.87 20.00 -4.71
CA ILE A 55 10.20 18.95 -5.51
C ILE A 55 10.26 17.60 -4.80
N LEU A 56 11.42 17.21 -4.27
CA LEU A 56 11.56 15.99 -3.48
C LEU A 56 10.73 16.04 -2.18
N ALA A 57 10.67 17.19 -1.51
CA ALA A 57 9.84 17.39 -0.33
C ALA A 57 8.33 17.23 -0.63
N THR A 58 7.88 17.79 -1.76
CA THR A 58 6.48 17.65 -2.20
C THR A 58 6.13 16.21 -2.60
N PHE A 59 7.07 15.42 -3.15
CA PHE A 59 6.86 13.98 -3.36
C PHE A 59 6.52 13.23 -2.08
N GLY A 60 7.01 13.64 -0.91
CA GLY A 60 6.59 13.05 0.37
C GLY A 60 5.08 13.16 0.60
N ALA A 61 4.49 14.32 0.29
CA ALA A 61 3.05 14.55 0.40
C ALA A 61 2.27 13.75 -0.65
N PHE A 62 2.76 13.70 -1.91
CA PHE A 62 2.17 12.82 -2.94
C PHE A 62 2.21 11.34 -2.52
N MET A 63 3.31 10.90 -1.91
CA MET A 63 3.46 9.54 -1.41
C MET A 63 2.46 9.21 -0.32
N ALA A 64 2.20 10.13 0.61
CA ALA A 64 1.19 9.95 1.65
C ALA A 64 -0.21 9.72 1.04
N VAL A 65 -0.56 10.48 0.00
CA VAL A 65 -1.83 10.29 -0.73
C VAL A 65 -1.90 8.93 -1.42
N LEU A 66 -0.84 8.54 -2.12
CA LEU A 66 -0.82 7.27 -2.84
C LEU A 66 -0.92 6.09 -1.87
N ILE A 67 -0.19 6.13 -0.75
CA ILE A 67 -0.29 5.13 0.33
C ILE A 67 -1.73 5.03 0.85
N ALA A 68 -2.42 6.16 1.04
CA ALA A 68 -3.82 6.16 1.47
C ALA A 68 -4.74 5.47 0.45
N ILE A 69 -4.52 5.70 -0.85
CA ILE A 69 -5.27 5.05 -1.94
C ILE A 69 -5.00 3.54 -1.99
N GLU A 70 -3.74 3.11 -1.80
CA GLU A 70 -3.40 1.69 -1.74
C GLU A 70 -4.04 1.00 -0.53
N ILE A 71 -3.97 1.62 0.66
CA ILE A 71 -4.58 1.08 1.88
C ILE A 71 -6.10 0.96 1.71
N TYR A 72 -6.75 1.95 1.10
CA TYR A 72 -8.18 1.89 0.77
C TYR A 72 -8.51 0.67 -0.09
N HIS A 73 -7.76 0.44 -1.18
CA HIS A 73 -7.96 -0.73 -2.05
C HIS A 73 -7.77 -2.05 -1.30
N ASN A 74 -6.78 -2.13 -0.41
CA ASN A 74 -6.55 -3.33 0.41
C ASN A 74 -7.71 -3.60 1.39
N ILE A 75 -8.31 -2.55 1.96
CA ILE A 75 -9.45 -2.69 2.89
C ILE A 75 -10.71 -3.14 2.17
N ILE A 76 -11.06 -2.53 1.03
CA ILE A 76 -12.29 -2.91 0.30
C ILE A 76 -12.22 -4.35 -0.19
N LEU A 77 -11.04 -4.77 -0.67
CA LEU A 77 -10.82 -6.13 -1.12
C LEU A 77 -11.05 -7.11 0.02
N TYR A 78 -10.50 -6.83 1.20
CA TYR A 78 -10.72 -7.66 2.38
C TYR A 78 -12.20 -7.70 2.79
N ALA A 79 -12.90 -6.57 2.73
CA ALA A 79 -14.31 -6.46 3.09
C ALA A 79 -15.25 -7.19 2.11
N GLU A 80 -14.89 -7.27 0.83
CA GLU A 80 -15.71 -7.87 -0.23
C GLU A 80 -15.46 -9.39 -0.38
N SER A 81 -14.30 -9.89 0.05
CA SER A 81 -13.82 -11.26 -0.24
C SER A 81 -13.99 -12.27 0.91
N ASP A 82 -15.15 -12.29 1.58
CA ASP A 82 -15.52 -13.26 2.65
C ASP A 82 -15.36 -14.74 2.24
N LYS A 83 -15.16 -15.06 0.94
CA LYS A 83 -15.01 -16.43 0.42
C LYS A 83 -13.62 -16.80 -0.13
N SER A 84 -12.67 -15.86 -0.25
CA SER A 84 -11.40 -16.14 -0.94
C SER A 84 -10.21 -15.42 -0.29
N HIS A 85 -9.87 -15.80 0.95
CA HIS A 85 -8.71 -15.28 1.70
C HIS A 85 -7.39 -15.35 0.90
N HIS A 86 -7.28 -16.26 -0.06
CA HIS A 86 -6.09 -16.40 -0.92
C HIS A 86 -5.85 -15.17 -1.82
N LEU A 87 -6.91 -14.62 -2.42
CA LEU A 87 -6.83 -13.45 -3.31
C LEU A 87 -6.39 -12.20 -2.54
N ALA A 88 -6.80 -12.07 -1.28
CA ALA A 88 -6.40 -10.96 -0.42
C ALA A 88 -4.89 -10.93 -0.17
N VAL A 89 -4.27 -12.09 0.04
CA VAL A 89 -2.82 -12.19 0.31
C VAL A 89 -1.99 -11.79 -0.91
N GLU A 90 -2.40 -12.21 -2.12
CA GLU A 90 -1.69 -11.88 -3.36
C GLU A 90 -1.65 -10.35 -3.61
N ILE A 91 -2.78 -9.67 -3.38
CA ILE A 91 -2.89 -8.22 -3.56
C ILE A 91 -2.10 -7.48 -2.47
N VAL A 92 -2.15 -7.93 -1.21
CA VAL A 92 -1.35 -7.32 -0.13
C VAL A 92 0.16 -7.44 -0.39
N LEU A 93 0.63 -8.60 -0.86
CA LEU A 93 2.05 -8.77 -1.20
C LEU A 93 2.45 -7.91 -2.40
N GLY A 94 1.59 -7.81 -3.42
CA GLY A 94 1.81 -6.93 -4.57
C GLY A 94 1.87 -5.45 -4.17
N THR A 95 0.95 -5.00 -3.32
CA THR A 95 0.94 -3.62 -2.82
C THR A 95 2.16 -3.32 -1.94
N ALA A 96 2.65 -4.27 -1.15
CA ALA A 96 3.89 -4.11 -0.39
C ALA A 96 5.12 -3.93 -1.29
N LEU A 97 5.25 -4.74 -2.35
CA LEU A 97 6.30 -4.59 -3.36
C LEU A 97 6.20 -3.25 -4.10
N MET A 98 5.00 -2.86 -4.51
CA MET A 98 4.73 -1.58 -5.18
C MET A 98 5.09 -0.39 -4.28
N ALA A 99 4.74 -0.44 -3.00
CA ALA A 99 5.02 0.62 -2.04
C ALA A 99 6.52 0.79 -1.79
N ILE A 100 7.26 -0.31 -1.60
CA ILE A 100 8.73 -0.24 -1.45
C ILE A 100 9.38 0.28 -2.72
N SER A 101 8.95 -0.22 -3.90
CA SER A 101 9.48 0.25 -5.18
C SER A 101 9.29 1.76 -5.34
N ARG A 102 8.10 2.26 -5.01
CA ARG A 102 7.79 3.69 -5.07
C ARG A 102 8.61 4.52 -4.07
N LYS A 103 8.92 3.97 -2.89
CA LYS A 103 9.79 4.62 -1.89
C LYS A 103 11.25 4.69 -2.33
N VAL A 104 11.76 3.65 -2.98
CA VAL A 104 13.14 3.60 -3.50
C VAL A 104 13.34 4.58 -4.65
N ILE A 105 12.35 4.75 -5.53
CA ILE A 105 12.41 5.69 -6.66
C ILE A 105 12.60 7.14 -6.21
N ILE A 106 12.02 7.51 -5.06
CA ILE A 106 12.02 8.90 -4.53
C ILE A 106 13.23 9.16 -3.60
N LEU A 107 14.01 8.12 -3.28
CA LEU A 107 15.14 8.22 -2.37
C LEU A 107 16.23 9.14 -2.95
N ASP A 108 16.68 10.13 -2.16
CA ASP A 108 17.87 10.91 -2.48
C ASP A 108 19.12 10.22 -1.91
N PHE A 109 20.03 9.82 -2.79
CA PHE A 109 21.26 9.12 -2.43
C PHE A 109 22.30 9.99 -1.73
N ASN A 110 22.13 11.32 -1.73
CA ASN A 110 23.06 12.23 -1.07
C ASN A 110 22.81 12.34 0.44
N ASP A 111 21.59 12.09 0.89
CA ASP A 111 21.16 12.25 2.29
C ASP A 111 20.94 10.92 3.03
N VAL A 112 21.24 9.78 2.39
CA VAL A 112 21.07 8.44 2.98
C VAL A 112 22.40 7.75 3.24
N GLU A 113 22.54 7.23 4.46
CA GLU A 113 23.68 6.40 4.81
C GLU A 113 23.66 5.09 3.99
N PRO A 114 24.82 4.57 3.52
CA PRO A 114 24.88 3.31 2.78
C PRO A 114 24.22 2.13 3.51
N SER A 115 24.24 2.14 4.85
CA SER A 115 23.57 1.16 5.71
C SER A 115 22.06 1.06 5.41
N TYR A 116 21.40 2.20 5.21
CA TYR A 116 19.98 2.28 4.88
C TYR A 116 19.71 1.63 3.52
N LEU A 117 20.54 1.93 2.52
CA LEU A 117 20.40 1.40 1.17
C LEU A 117 20.50 -0.13 1.11
N TYR A 118 21.46 -0.72 1.82
CA TYR A 118 21.57 -2.17 1.95
C TYR A 118 20.37 -2.78 2.69
N GLY A 119 19.85 -2.08 3.71
CA GLY A 119 18.64 -2.47 4.42
C GLY A 119 17.41 -2.51 3.50
N THR A 120 17.18 -1.46 2.69
CA THR A 120 16.08 -1.42 1.73
C THR A 120 16.22 -2.50 0.66
N ALA A 121 17.44 -2.77 0.18
CA ALA A 121 17.69 -3.85 -0.77
C ALA A 121 17.33 -5.23 -0.18
N ALA A 122 17.73 -5.50 1.07
CA ALA A 122 17.43 -6.76 1.76
C ALA A 122 15.92 -6.95 1.97
N ILE A 123 15.20 -5.92 2.41
CA ILE A 123 13.74 -5.98 2.59
C ILE A 123 13.04 -6.19 1.25
N THR A 124 13.45 -5.45 0.21
CA THR A 124 12.88 -5.58 -1.15
C THR A 124 13.07 -7.00 -1.67
N PHE A 125 14.26 -7.57 -1.49
CA PHE A 125 14.55 -8.95 -1.89
C PHE A 125 13.71 -9.96 -1.13
N ALA A 126 13.57 -9.81 0.20
CA ALA A 126 12.74 -10.69 1.01
C ALA A 126 11.25 -10.66 0.57
N LEU A 127 10.71 -9.48 0.26
CA LEU A 127 9.35 -9.35 -0.28
C LEU A 127 9.21 -9.97 -1.66
N ALA A 128 10.20 -9.79 -2.54
CA ALA A 128 10.18 -10.34 -3.89
C ALA A 128 10.16 -11.88 -3.86
N VAL A 129 10.97 -12.48 -2.98
CA VAL A 129 10.97 -13.93 -2.74
C VAL A 129 9.63 -14.41 -2.17
N GLY A 130 9.08 -13.70 -1.18
CA GLY A 130 7.77 -14.03 -0.60
C GLY A 130 6.64 -13.99 -1.64
N TYR A 131 6.61 -12.95 -2.47
CA TYR A 131 5.65 -12.84 -3.58
C TYR A 131 5.81 -13.97 -4.59
N TYR A 132 7.04 -14.30 -4.98
CA TYR A 132 7.31 -15.41 -5.90
C TYR A 132 6.81 -16.76 -5.36
N LEU A 133 7.03 -17.04 -4.07
CA LEU A 133 6.64 -18.31 -3.46
C LEU A 133 5.14 -18.46 -3.26
N ILE A 134 4.42 -17.37 -2.96
CA ILE A 134 2.99 -17.41 -2.62
C ILE A 134 2.12 -17.21 -3.86
N VAL A 135 2.49 -16.28 -4.73
CA VAL A 135 1.65 -15.85 -5.86
C VAL A 135 2.03 -16.59 -7.15
N ILE A 136 3.33 -16.72 -7.43
CA ILE A 136 3.82 -17.24 -8.73
C ILE A 136 3.97 -18.77 -8.73
N ARG A 137 4.15 -19.43 -7.58
CA ARG A 137 4.14 -20.90 -7.51
C ARG A 137 2.69 -21.41 -7.35
N PRO A 138 1.97 -21.76 -8.43
CA PRO A 138 0.72 -22.47 -8.28
C PRO A 138 0.98 -23.78 -7.53
N ARG A 139 0.25 -24.02 -6.44
CA ARG A 139 0.17 -25.37 -5.87
C ARG A 139 -0.36 -26.26 -6.97
N LYS A 140 0.45 -27.19 -7.47
CA LYS A 140 -0.07 -28.31 -8.27
C LYS A 140 -1.05 -29.06 -7.38
N HIS A 141 -2.34 -28.79 -7.54
CA HIS A 141 -3.37 -29.68 -7.01
C HIS A 141 -3.16 -31.00 -7.74
N LYS A 142 -2.66 -32.02 -7.03
CA LYS A 142 -2.66 -33.38 -7.55
C LYS A 142 -4.14 -33.74 -7.72
N VAL A 143 -4.61 -33.71 -8.97
CA VAL A 143 -5.82 -34.43 -9.36
C VAL A 143 -5.50 -35.89 -9.09
N VAL A 144 -6.04 -36.42 -7.99
CA VAL A 144 -6.07 -37.86 -7.78
C VAL A 144 -7.06 -38.38 -8.82
N CYS A 145 -6.53 -38.92 -9.93
CA CYS A 145 -7.33 -39.76 -10.80
C CYS A 145 -7.77 -40.96 -9.97
N GLY A 146 -9.05 -41.01 -9.63
CA GLY A 146 -9.69 -42.23 -9.17
C GLY A 146 -9.83 -43.16 -10.37
N GLU A 147 -9.10 -44.27 -10.33
CA GLU A 147 -9.38 -45.47 -11.10
C GLU A 147 -10.65 -46.15 -10.57
N GLY A 148 -11.43 -46.74 -11.48
CA GLY A 148 -12.62 -47.54 -11.19
C GLY A 148 -13.54 -47.63 -12.39
#